data_AF-A0A9N8HX51-F1
#
_entry.id   AF-A0A9N8HX51-F1
#
_cell.length_a   1.000
_cell.length_b   1.000
_cell.length_c   1.000
_cell.angle_alpha   90.00
_cell.angle_beta   90.00
_cell.angle_gamma   90.00
#
_symmetry.space_group_name_H-M   'P 1'
#
loop_
_entity.id
_entity.type
_entity.pdbx_description
1 polymer ?
#
loop_
_entity_poly.entity_id
_entity_poly.type
_entity_poly.pdbx_seq_one_letter_code
_entity_poly.pdbx_strand_id
1 'polypeptide(L)'
;MGRHCSHCGDWLGRHDFSYNQWRKGDGYSRCNDCVHGTISYQCHTCSRVFCTQNELDMHMQVHRPRDVACPICGERRFRSGANAVQHVESGYCSGCQGATNARNQIYGYAQSQRAMRPYLADTPMLTNGGYGDGITTPDYPYQCGPCNKFFRQLSQLLQHNDSKHGHQRMLGY
;
A
#
# COMPACT_ATOMS: atom_id res chain seq x y z
N MET A 1 -1.34 -37.59 -15.76
CA MET A 1 -1.08 -37.30 -14.32
C MET A 1 -2.19 -36.38 -13.83
N GLY A 2 -3.05 -36.87 -12.94
CA GLY A 2 -4.16 -36.13 -12.32
C GLY A 2 -4.00 -36.09 -10.80
N ARG A 3 -4.84 -35.32 -10.11
CA ARG A 3 -4.84 -35.17 -8.65
C ARG A 3 -6.25 -34.96 -8.11
N HIS A 4 -6.47 -35.31 -6.85
CA HIS A 4 -7.75 -35.07 -6.16
C HIS A 4 -7.94 -33.59 -5.81
N CYS A 5 -9.12 -33.05 -6.10
CA CYS A 5 -9.54 -31.74 -5.61
C CYS A 5 -9.85 -31.81 -4.10
N SER A 6 -9.29 -30.91 -3.30
CA SER A 6 -9.50 -30.90 -1.84
C SER A 6 -10.90 -30.47 -1.39
N HIS A 7 -11.73 -29.97 -2.32
CA HIS A 7 -13.07 -29.48 -2.03
C HIS A 7 -14.17 -30.44 -2.51
N CYS A 8 -14.14 -30.87 -3.78
CA CYS A 8 -15.13 -31.82 -4.31
C CYS A 8 -14.68 -33.28 -4.23
N GLY A 9 -13.40 -33.56 -3.99
CA GLY A 9 -12.87 -34.92 -3.94
C GLY A 9 -12.61 -35.55 -5.32
N ASP A 10 -13.00 -34.89 -6.42
CA ASP A 10 -12.87 -35.45 -7.76
C ASP A 10 -11.42 -35.58 -8.21
N TRP A 11 -11.10 -36.69 -8.89
CA TRP A 11 -9.80 -36.91 -9.52
C TRP A 11 -9.77 -36.25 -10.90
N LEU A 12 -9.04 -35.13 -11.00
CA LEU A 12 -9.05 -34.26 -12.18
C LEU A 12 -7.64 -34.10 -12.79
N GLY A 13 -7.58 -33.74 -14.06
CA GLY A 13 -6.34 -33.55 -14.81
C GLY A 13 -5.71 -32.17 -14.56
N ARG A 14 -4.45 -31.97 -15.00
CA ARG A 14 -3.73 -30.68 -14.85
C ARG A 14 -4.51 -29.46 -15.38
N HIS A 15 -5.25 -29.63 -16.47
CA HIS A 15 -5.99 -28.53 -17.12
C HIS A 15 -7.21 -28.07 -16.33
N ASP A 16 -7.70 -28.90 -15.40
CA ASP A 16 -8.83 -28.60 -14.53
C ASP A 16 -8.40 -27.80 -13.28
N PHE A 17 -7.10 -27.50 -13.14
CA PHE A 17 -6.56 -26.65 -12.08
C PHE A 17 -5.87 -25.44 -12.69
N SER A 18 -6.01 -24.27 -12.07
CA SER A 18 -5.18 -23.14 -12.43
C SER A 18 -3.71 -23.42 -12.11
N TYR A 19 -2.79 -22.82 -12.85
CA TYR A 19 -1.34 -23.01 -12.66
C TYR A 19 -0.90 -22.81 -11.21
N ASN A 20 -1.45 -21.78 -10.55
CA ASN A 20 -1.17 -21.48 -9.15
C ASN A 20 -1.76 -22.51 -8.18
N GLN A 21 -2.91 -23.12 -8.50
CA GLN A 21 -3.50 -24.19 -7.69
C GLN A 21 -2.71 -25.50 -7.86
N TRP A 22 -2.34 -25.87 -9.09
CA TRP A 22 -1.54 -27.07 -9.35
C TRP A 22 -0.18 -27.06 -8.64
N ARG A 23 0.44 -25.88 -8.45
CA ARG A 23 1.71 -25.74 -7.71
C ARG A 23 1.58 -26.00 -6.20
N LYS A 24 0.39 -25.88 -5.60
CA LYS A 24 0.20 -26.05 -4.14
C LYS A 24 0.31 -27.49 -3.66
N GLY A 25 0.16 -28.47 -4.55
CA GLY A 25 0.30 -29.88 -4.21
C GLY A 25 -0.99 -30.53 -3.68
N ASP A 26 -0.91 -31.84 -3.45
CA ASP A 26 -2.03 -32.68 -3.03
C ASP A 26 -2.57 -32.26 -1.65
N GLY A 27 -3.90 -32.20 -1.51
CA GLY A 27 -4.60 -31.81 -0.26
C GLY A 27 -5.00 -30.33 -0.15
N TYR A 28 -4.38 -29.43 -0.92
CA TYR A 28 -4.72 -28.00 -0.91
C TYR A 28 -5.20 -27.47 -2.28
N SER A 29 -4.98 -28.23 -3.34
CA SER A 29 -5.36 -27.88 -4.71
C SER A 29 -6.87 -27.95 -4.88
N ARG A 30 -7.49 -26.86 -5.34
CA ARG A 30 -8.91 -26.82 -5.73
C ARG A 30 -9.04 -26.71 -7.25
N CYS A 31 -9.96 -27.45 -7.85
CA CYS A 31 -10.24 -27.40 -9.28
C CYS A 31 -10.89 -26.06 -9.67
N ASN A 32 -10.80 -25.71 -10.95
CA ASN A 32 -11.33 -24.48 -11.50
C ASN A 32 -12.83 -24.34 -11.22
N ASP A 33 -13.61 -25.40 -11.32
CA ASP A 33 -15.06 -25.35 -11.03
C ASP A 33 -15.35 -25.13 -9.54
N CYS A 34 -14.55 -25.69 -8.62
CA CYS A 34 -14.68 -25.36 -7.20
C CYS A 34 -14.20 -23.95 -6.86
N VAL A 35 -13.29 -23.38 -7.67
CA VAL A 35 -12.76 -22.02 -7.48
C VAL A 35 -13.68 -20.97 -8.13
N HIS A 36 -14.32 -21.29 -9.25
CA HIS A 36 -15.12 -20.37 -10.05
C HIS A 36 -16.63 -20.61 -9.96
N GLY A 37 -17.05 -21.81 -9.57
CA GLY A 37 -18.44 -22.26 -9.68
C GLY A 37 -19.31 -22.08 -8.43
N THR A 38 -18.76 -21.68 -7.27
CA THR A 38 -19.56 -21.63 -6.04
C THR A 38 -19.69 -20.27 -5.37
N ILE A 39 -18.73 -19.34 -5.43
CA ILE A 39 -18.92 -17.97 -4.91
C ILE A 39 -18.04 -16.97 -5.68
N SER A 40 -18.58 -16.39 -6.75
CA SER A 40 -17.92 -15.33 -7.52
C SER A 40 -18.33 -13.95 -6.99
N TYR A 41 -17.36 -13.18 -6.48
CA TYR A 41 -17.57 -11.80 -6.05
C TYR A 41 -17.24 -10.86 -7.20
N GLN A 42 -18.26 -10.28 -7.83
CA GLN A 42 -18.10 -9.41 -8.99
C GLN A 42 -18.05 -7.93 -8.59
N CYS A 43 -17.06 -7.20 -9.09
CA CYS A 43 -17.03 -5.75 -8.97
C CYS A 43 -18.14 -5.12 -9.82
N HIS A 44 -19.05 -4.38 -9.19
CA HIS A 44 -20.15 -3.71 -9.89
C HIS A 44 -19.69 -2.56 -10.82
N THR A 45 -18.44 -2.09 -10.67
CA THR A 45 -17.92 -0.94 -11.44
C THR A 45 -17.17 -1.37 -12.70
N CYS A 46 -16.43 -2.48 -12.66
CA CYS A 46 -15.62 -2.96 -13.79
C CYS A 46 -15.88 -4.42 -14.18
N SER A 47 -16.88 -5.05 -13.58
CA SER A 47 -17.34 -6.43 -13.84
C SER A 47 -16.28 -7.52 -13.61
N ARG A 48 -15.14 -7.17 -12.99
CA ARG A 48 -14.06 -8.10 -12.68
C ARG A 48 -14.47 -9.06 -11.58
N VAL A 49 -14.13 -10.34 -11.74
CA VAL A 49 -14.55 -11.41 -10.83
C VAL A 49 -13.41 -11.80 -9.89
N PHE A 50 -13.74 -11.97 -8.62
CA PHE A 50 -12.84 -12.38 -7.55
C PHE A 50 -13.34 -13.66 -6.89
N CYS A 51 -12.41 -14.45 -6.34
CA CYS A 51 -12.71 -15.74 -5.73
C CYS A 51 -13.12 -15.60 -4.25
N THR A 52 -12.85 -14.45 -3.64
CA THR A 52 -13.20 -14.16 -2.24
C THR A 52 -13.72 -12.74 -2.06
N GLN A 53 -14.58 -12.53 -1.05
CA GLN A 53 -15.10 -11.20 -0.71
C GLN A 53 -13.96 -10.25 -0.35
N ASN A 54 -12.95 -10.72 0.40
CA ASN A 54 -11.81 -9.90 0.81
C ASN A 54 -10.98 -9.41 -0.40
N GLU A 55 -10.82 -10.22 -1.44
CA GLU A 55 -10.18 -9.79 -2.69
C GLU A 55 -11.02 -8.72 -3.41
N LEU A 56 -12.35 -8.87 -3.43
CA LEU A 56 -13.24 -7.84 -3.97
C LEU A 56 -13.14 -6.54 -3.15
N ASP A 57 -13.20 -6.61 -1.82
CA ASP A 57 -13.12 -5.44 -0.93
C ASP A 57 -11.78 -4.68 -1.09
N MET A 58 -10.67 -5.42 -1.20
CA MET A 58 -9.36 -4.85 -1.54
C MET A 58 -9.33 -4.27 -2.96
N HIS A 59 -10.01 -4.89 -3.91
CA HIS A 59 -10.12 -4.35 -5.26
C HIS A 59 -10.94 -3.06 -5.32
N MET A 60 -12.00 -2.93 -4.52
CA MET A 60 -12.83 -1.72 -4.48
C MET A 60 -12.04 -0.47 -4.07
N GLN A 61 -10.88 -0.63 -3.43
CA GLN A 61 -9.91 0.45 -3.17
C GLN A 61 -9.46 1.15 -4.47
N VAL A 62 -9.39 0.41 -5.59
CA VAL A 62 -9.03 0.93 -6.91
C VAL A 62 -10.15 1.81 -7.48
N HIS A 63 -11.38 1.68 -7.01
CA HIS A 63 -12.50 2.51 -7.44
C HIS A 63 -12.73 3.72 -6.54
N ARG A 64 -12.06 3.83 -5.38
CA ARG A 64 -12.18 4.99 -4.49
C ARG A 64 -11.88 6.29 -5.21
N PRO A 65 -12.68 7.36 -5.06
CA PRO A 65 -12.41 8.63 -5.71
C PRO A 65 -11.01 9.15 -5.36
N ARG A 66 -10.41 9.92 -6.27
CA ARG A 66 -9.13 10.59 -6.02
C ARG A 66 -9.43 11.93 -5.35
N ASP A 67 -9.62 11.90 -4.04
CA ASP A 67 -9.99 13.05 -3.22
C ASP A 67 -8.78 13.74 -2.59
N VAL A 68 -7.71 13.00 -2.29
CA VAL A 68 -6.50 13.52 -1.64
C VAL A 68 -5.63 14.30 -2.64
N ALA A 69 -5.51 15.61 -2.46
CA ALA A 69 -4.61 16.44 -3.26
C ALA A 69 -3.14 16.24 -2.86
N CYS A 70 -2.23 16.45 -3.80
CA CYS A 70 -0.80 16.54 -3.51
C CYS A 70 -0.54 17.67 -2.52
N PRO A 71 0.16 17.44 -1.39
CA PRO A 71 0.41 18.47 -0.39
C PRO A 71 1.36 19.57 -0.87
N ILE A 72 2.09 19.35 -1.97
CA ILE A 72 3.06 20.30 -2.52
C ILE A 72 2.52 21.02 -3.76
N CYS A 73 2.17 20.29 -4.81
CA CYS A 73 1.70 20.94 -6.05
C CYS A 73 0.20 21.22 -6.07
N GLY A 74 -0.62 20.55 -5.27
CA GLY A 74 -2.09 20.70 -5.26
C GLY A 74 -2.83 20.23 -6.53
N GLU A 75 -2.14 20.14 -7.68
CA GLU A 75 -2.73 19.87 -9.00
C GLU A 75 -3.21 18.42 -9.16
N ARG A 76 -2.42 17.45 -8.65
CA ARG A 76 -2.74 16.03 -8.79
C ARG A 76 -3.49 15.52 -7.57
N ARG A 77 -4.54 14.74 -7.82
CA ARG A 77 -5.30 14.03 -6.79
C ARG A 77 -5.03 12.53 -6.81
N PHE A 78 -5.04 11.94 -5.62
CA PHE A 78 -4.70 10.54 -5.33
C PHE A 78 -5.79 9.91 -4.47
N ARG A 79 -5.80 8.58 -4.44
CA ARG A 79 -6.78 7.80 -3.65
C ARG A 79 -6.40 7.66 -2.16
N SER A 80 -5.18 8.07 -1.79
CA SER A 80 -4.67 8.01 -0.42
C SER A 80 -3.52 9.00 -0.21
N GLY A 81 -3.30 9.39 1.04
CA GLY A 81 -2.16 10.25 1.41
C GLY A 81 -0.80 9.60 1.11
N ALA A 82 -0.68 8.29 1.32
CA ALA A 82 0.54 7.55 0.98
C ALA A 82 0.91 7.69 -0.50
N ASN A 83 -0.08 7.61 -1.40
CA ASN A 83 0.14 7.74 -2.84
C ASN A 83 0.50 9.18 -3.23
N ALA A 84 -0.12 10.18 -2.58
CA ALA A 84 0.21 11.59 -2.81
C ALA A 84 1.65 11.92 -2.38
N VAL A 85 2.07 11.40 -1.23
CA VAL A 85 3.45 11.55 -0.74
C VAL A 85 4.44 10.80 -1.61
N GLN A 86 4.13 9.57 -2.03
CA GLN A 86 4.98 8.78 -2.92
C GLN A 86 5.20 9.50 -4.27
N HIS A 87 4.15 10.13 -4.82
CA HIS A 87 4.27 10.96 -6.02
C HIS A 87 5.28 12.09 -5.85
N VAL A 88 5.30 12.73 -4.68
CA VAL A 88 6.29 13.76 -4.38
C VAL A 88 7.69 13.15 -4.23
N GLU A 89 7.87 12.15 -3.38
CA GLU A 89 9.17 11.54 -3.07
C GLU A 89 9.82 10.88 -4.29
N SER A 90 9.03 10.42 -5.27
CA SER A 90 9.53 9.88 -6.54
C SER A 90 10.12 10.93 -7.49
N GLY A 91 9.98 12.23 -7.18
CA GLY A 91 10.46 13.33 -8.03
C GLY A 91 9.60 13.62 -9.25
N TYR A 92 8.50 12.88 -9.47
CA TYR A 92 7.55 13.13 -10.57
C TYR A 92 6.62 14.34 -10.32
N CYS A 93 6.72 14.99 -9.17
CA CYS A 93 5.94 16.17 -8.86
C CYS A 93 6.54 17.41 -9.52
N SER A 94 5.77 18.04 -10.41
CA SER A 94 6.11 19.27 -11.13
C SER A 94 6.49 20.42 -10.17
N GLY A 95 5.81 20.50 -9.02
CA GLY A 95 6.08 21.53 -8.00
C GLY A 95 7.33 21.31 -7.15
N CYS A 96 7.97 20.15 -7.22
CA CYS A 96 9.02 19.79 -6.25
C CYS A 96 10.46 20.06 -6.72
N GLN A 97 10.67 20.50 -7.97
CA GLN A 97 11.99 20.83 -8.52
C GLN A 97 13.08 19.77 -8.21
N GLY A 98 12.74 18.49 -8.38
CA GLY A 98 13.67 17.35 -8.20
C GLY A 98 13.46 16.53 -6.91
N ALA A 99 14.13 15.37 -6.83
CA ALA A 99 13.92 14.38 -5.77
C ALA A 99 14.47 14.81 -4.39
N THR A 100 15.60 15.53 -4.34
CA THR A 100 16.18 16.05 -3.09
C THR A 100 15.31 17.15 -2.49
N ASN A 101 14.84 18.09 -3.32
CA ASN A 101 13.91 19.14 -2.92
C ASN A 101 12.54 18.56 -2.50
N ALA A 102 12.04 17.55 -3.21
CA ALA A 102 10.82 16.85 -2.82
C ALA A 102 10.89 16.28 -1.40
N ARG A 103 12.02 15.67 -1.03
CA ARG A 103 12.23 15.10 0.31
C ARG A 103 12.23 16.18 1.40
N ASN A 104 12.95 17.30 1.18
CA ASN A 104 12.97 18.43 2.10
C ASN A 104 11.56 19.04 2.29
N GLN A 105 10.81 19.21 1.20
CA GLN A 105 9.47 19.80 1.24
C GLN A 105 8.46 18.93 1.99
N ILE A 106 8.49 17.60 1.78
CA ILE A 106 7.61 16.67 2.51
C ILE A 106 7.92 16.64 4.00
N TYR A 107 9.21 16.70 4.36
CA TYR A 107 9.60 16.75 5.77
C TYR A 107 9.14 18.06 6.43
N GLY A 108 9.34 19.21 5.77
CA GLY A 108 8.83 20.49 6.27
C GLY A 108 7.30 20.51 6.39
N TYR A 109 6.59 19.93 5.42
CA TYR A 109 5.15 19.73 5.50
C TYR A 109 4.76 18.89 6.73
N ALA A 110 5.41 17.73 6.95
CA ALA A 110 5.15 16.88 8.11
C ALA A 110 5.44 17.58 9.44
N GLN A 111 6.46 18.45 9.51
CA GLN A 111 6.73 19.28 10.69
C GLN A 111 5.64 20.32 10.96
N SER A 112 5.14 20.97 9.92
CA SER A 112 4.10 22.00 10.07
C SER A 112 2.72 21.43 10.44
N GLN A 113 2.45 20.17 10.08
CA GLN A 113 1.16 19.55 10.36
C GLN A 113 1.09 18.96 11.76
N ARG A 114 0.18 19.48 12.58
CA ARG A 114 -0.10 18.95 13.93
C ARG A 114 -0.45 17.46 13.93
N ALA A 115 -1.19 16.99 12.92
CA ALA A 115 -1.56 15.58 12.77
C ALA A 115 -0.35 14.67 12.48
N MET A 116 0.74 15.23 11.95
CA MET A 116 1.95 14.50 11.58
C MET A 116 3.02 14.52 12.69
N ARG A 117 2.91 15.41 13.68
CA ARG A 117 3.81 15.42 14.86
C ARG A 117 4.03 14.06 15.54
N PRO A 118 3.01 13.23 15.82
CA PRO A 118 3.22 11.93 16.46
C PRO A 118 3.99 10.91 15.59
N TYR A 119 4.25 11.26 14.33
CA TYR A 119 4.95 10.43 13.36
C TYR A 119 6.37 10.93 13.08
N LEU A 120 6.78 12.06 13.65
CA LEU A 120 8.15 12.56 13.59
C LEU A 120 8.97 11.88 14.69
N ALA A 121 10.17 11.43 14.35
CA ALA A 121 11.09 10.87 15.33
C ALA A 121 11.57 11.98 16.28
N ASP A 122 11.40 11.77 17.59
CA ASP A 122 11.96 12.68 18.61
C ASP A 122 13.50 12.69 18.55
N THR A 123 14.09 11.53 18.26
CA THR A 123 15.53 11.34 18.04
C THR A 123 15.76 10.72 16.66
N PRO A 124 15.83 11.54 15.59
CA PRO A 124 15.98 11.02 14.25
C PRO A 124 17.35 10.33 14.07
N MET A 125 17.35 9.14 13.49
CA MET A 125 18.59 8.39 13.25
C MET A 125 19.32 8.94 12.04
N LEU A 126 20.63 9.22 12.21
CA LEU A 126 21.55 9.58 11.15
C LEU A 126 22.41 8.36 10.82
N THR A 127 22.66 8.13 9.53
CA THR A 127 23.71 7.20 9.11
C THR A 127 25.04 7.95 8.93
N ASN A 128 26.16 7.22 8.94
CA ASN A 128 27.53 7.77 8.97
C ASN A 128 27.72 8.88 7.92
N GLY A 129 27.73 10.16 8.35
CA GLY A 129 27.85 11.33 7.47
C GLY A 129 26.66 12.31 7.47
N GLY A 130 26.03 12.56 8.62
CA GLY A 130 24.86 13.45 8.75
C GLY A 130 24.98 14.79 7.99
N TYR A 131 23.89 15.13 7.28
CA TYR A 131 23.67 16.34 6.47
C TYR A 131 24.73 16.62 5.38
N GLY A 132 25.02 15.63 4.53
CA GLY A 132 25.76 15.84 3.28
C GLY A 132 24.86 16.29 2.11
N ASP A 133 25.39 17.14 1.23
CA ASP A 133 24.78 17.61 -0.03
C ASP A 133 23.51 18.48 0.05
N GLY A 134 23.43 19.38 1.03
CA GLY A 134 22.37 20.42 1.07
C GLY A 134 20.98 19.90 1.47
N ILE A 135 20.93 18.69 2.06
CA ILE A 135 19.71 18.09 2.61
C ILE A 135 19.65 18.39 4.11
N THR A 136 18.58 19.07 4.56
CA THR A 136 18.32 19.37 5.99
C THR A 136 17.48 18.30 6.68
N THR A 137 17.02 17.27 5.95
CA THR A 137 16.24 16.16 6.53
C THR A 137 17.15 15.05 7.06
N PRO A 138 16.87 14.49 8.24
CA PRO A 138 17.52 13.27 8.70
C PRO A 138 17.33 12.06 7.77
N ASP A 139 18.18 11.04 7.91
CA ASP A 139 18.07 9.78 7.15
C ASP A 139 16.78 9.01 7.49
N TYR A 140 16.45 8.94 8.78
CA TYR A 140 15.24 8.32 9.32
C TYR A 140 14.44 9.32 10.16
N PRO A 141 13.69 10.24 9.52
CA PRO A 141 12.97 11.29 10.20
C PRO A 141 11.62 10.87 10.79
N TYR A 142 11.10 9.70 10.40
CA TYR A 142 9.74 9.27 10.73
C TYR A 142 9.74 8.03 11.62
N GLN A 143 8.90 8.04 12.65
CA GLN A 143 8.73 6.95 13.61
C GLN A 143 7.26 6.59 13.75
N CYS A 144 6.95 5.29 13.72
CA CYS A 144 5.61 4.81 13.99
C CYS A 144 5.39 4.73 15.51
N GLY A 145 4.57 5.61 16.09
CA GLY A 145 4.29 5.62 17.53
C GLY A 145 3.88 4.26 18.13
N PRO A 146 2.97 3.48 17.53
CA PRO A 146 2.55 2.19 18.06
C PRO A 146 3.62 1.09 18.11
N CYS A 147 4.59 1.08 17.18
CA CYS A 147 5.55 -0.01 17.04
C CYS A 147 7.02 0.43 17.07
N ASN A 148 7.26 1.73 17.27
CA ASN A 148 8.57 2.41 17.31
C ASN A 148 9.50 2.10 16.14
N LYS A 149 8.95 1.72 14.98
CA LYS A 149 9.75 1.51 13.77
C LYS A 149 10.07 2.83 13.10
N PHE A 150 11.33 2.94 12.65
CA PHE A 150 11.84 4.09 11.91
C PHE A 150 11.72 3.88 10.41
N PHE A 151 11.39 4.96 9.69
CA PHE A 151 11.22 4.98 8.25
C PHE A 151 12.00 6.13 7.63
N ARG A 152 12.55 5.88 6.44
CA ARG A 152 13.29 6.90 5.66
C ARG A 152 12.39 7.84 4.89
N GLN A 153 11.17 7.40 4.59
CA GLN A 153 10.20 8.07 3.74
C GLN A 153 8.85 8.11 4.43
N LEU A 154 8.09 9.19 4.20
CA LEU A 154 6.78 9.34 4.82
C LEU A 154 5.76 8.38 4.17
N SER A 155 5.88 8.12 2.86
CA SER A 155 5.02 7.16 2.16
C SER A 155 5.13 5.75 2.77
N GLN A 156 6.35 5.32 3.14
CA GLN A 156 6.60 4.02 3.77
C GLN A 156 5.93 3.93 5.14
N LEU A 157 6.04 4.98 5.96
CA LEU A 157 5.37 5.03 7.25
C LEU A 157 3.84 5.00 7.09
N LEU A 158 3.28 5.80 6.16
CA LEU A 158 1.83 5.84 5.95
C LEU A 158 1.28 4.48 5.48
N GLN A 159 1.97 3.80 4.56
CA GLN A 159 1.61 2.44 4.14
C GLN A 159 1.75 1.43 5.27
N HIS A 160 2.79 1.56 6.09
CA HIS A 160 2.98 0.72 7.27
C HIS A 160 1.84 0.90 8.27
N ASN A 161 1.48 2.15 8.58
CA ASN A 161 0.42 2.47 9.51
C ASN A 161 -0.94 1.99 8.99
N ASP A 162 -1.23 2.19 7.70
CA ASP A 162 -2.47 1.71 7.07
C ASP A 162 -2.56 0.18 7.08
N SER A 163 -1.46 -0.52 6.78
CA SER A 163 -1.47 -2.00 6.71
C SER A 163 -1.38 -2.71 8.06
N LYS A 164 -0.73 -2.11 9.08
CA LYS A 164 -0.48 -2.75 10.39
C LYS A 164 -1.28 -2.15 11.53
N HIS A 165 -1.74 -0.92 11.39
CA HIS A 165 -2.45 -0.15 12.40
C HIS A 165 -3.74 0.48 11.84
N GLY A 166 -4.24 -0.01 10.69
CA GLY A 166 -5.30 0.53 9.83
C GLY A 166 -6.70 0.71 10.42
N HIS A 167 -6.83 0.87 11.74
CA HIS A 167 -8.08 1.22 12.41
C HIS A 167 -8.03 2.56 13.16
N GLN A 168 -7.01 3.40 12.94
CA GLN A 168 -7.06 4.79 13.39
C GLN A 168 -7.46 5.67 12.22
N ARG A 169 -8.76 5.82 12.01
CA ARG A 169 -9.38 6.79 11.09
C ARG A 169 -8.90 8.20 11.44
N MET A 170 -7.77 8.60 10.87
CA MET A 170 -7.37 10.00 10.79
C MET A 170 -7.88 10.54 9.47
N LEU A 171 -9.08 11.10 9.52
CA LEU A 171 -9.59 12.27 8.79
C LEU A 171 -11.09 12.32 9.13
N GLY A 172 -11.38 13.03 10.22
CA GLY A 172 -12.74 13.46 10.52
C GLY A 172 -13.19 14.48 9.47
N TYR A 173 -14.40 14.27 8.97
CA TYR A 173 -15.32 15.34 8.60
C TYR A 173 -16.45 15.32 9.62
#